data_AF-A0A819UCP5-F1
#
_entry.id   AF-A0A819UCP5-F1
#
_cell.length_a   1.000
_cell.length_b   1.000
_cell.length_c   1.000
_cell.angle_alpha   90.00
_cell.angle_beta   90.00
_cell.angle_gamma   90.00
#
_symmetry.space_group_name_H-M   'P 1'
#
loop_
_entity.id
_entity.type
_entity.pdbx_description
1 polymer ?
#
loop_
_entity_poly.entity_id
_entity_poly.type
_entity_poly.pdbx_seq_one_letter_code
_entity_poly.pdbx_strand_id
1 'polypeptide(L)'
;MVDGVVSSSLYDNPSTSNTSLLYLNVIVNNKLMTTMIDTGANRTFISIKALHLSYKKQSINKVSSRVILADGYTSLSILGTVHLSINMGDMLTTIKA
;
A
#
# COMPACT_ATOMS: atom_id res chain seq x y z
N MET A 1 20.49 3.64 29.10
CA MET A 1 19.24 3.60 29.88
C MET A 1 18.45 4.82 29.44
N VAL A 2 17.38 4.62 28.68
CA VAL A 2 16.59 5.71 28.09
C VAL A 2 15.50 6.06 29.09
N ASP A 3 15.56 7.27 29.65
CA ASP A 3 14.49 7.83 30.48
C ASP A 3 13.32 8.21 29.58
N GLY A 4 12.23 7.46 29.68
CA GLY A 4 10.96 7.80 29.06
C GLY A 4 10.31 8.96 29.81
N VAL A 5 10.17 10.11 29.14
CA VAL A 5 9.32 11.20 29.62
C VAL A 5 7.90 10.91 29.16
N VAL A 6 7.07 10.45 30.10
CA VAL A 6 5.60 10.46 29.95
C VAL A 6 5.14 11.90 30.18
N SER A 7 4.76 12.61 29.12
CA SER A 7 4.07 13.90 29.25
C SER A 7 2.56 13.66 29.41
N SER A 8 2.04 14.14 30.53
CA SER A 8 0.65 14.18 30.97
C SER A 8 -0.39 14.56 29.89
N SER A 9 -1.34 13.65 29.68
CA SER A 9 -2.78 13.83 29.42
C SER A 9 -3.31 15.22 28.98
N LEU A 10 -2.97 15.68 27.77
CA LEU A 10 -3.67 16.77 27.08
C LEU A 10 -4.01 16.49 25.61
N TYR A 11 -3.73 15.27 25.14
CA TYR A 11 -4.20 14.80 23.85
C TYR A 11 -5.40 13.92 24.09
N ASP A 12 -6.56 14.34 23.58
CA ASP A 12 -7.64 13.41 23.30
C ASP A 12 -7.03 12.19 22.62
N ASN A 13 -7.29 11.02 23.20
CA ASN A 13 -6.79 9.75 22.67
C ASN A 13 -7.12 9.71 21.17
N PRO A 14 -6.13 9.76 20.25
CA PRO A 14 -6.42 9.90 18.82
C PRO A 14 -7.19 8.70 18.25
N SER A 15 -7.36 7.63 19.05
CA SER A 15 -8.24 6.51 18.74
C SER A 15 -9.75 6.80 18.86
N THR A 16 -10.17 7.98 19.34
CA THR A 16 -11.61 8.33 19.45
C THR A 16 -12.17 9.08 18.24
N SER A 17 -11.33 9.50 17.28
CA SER A 17 -11.76 10.18 16.04
C SER A 17 -11.23 9.48 14.78
N ASN A 18 -11.89 8.40 14.40
CA ASN A 18 -11.96 7.81 13.05
C ASN A 18 -10.66 7.54 12.24
N THR A 19 -10.51 6.25 11.94
CA THR A 19 -9.64 5.57 10.95
C THR A 19 -8.22 5.22 11.40
N SER A 20 -8.07 4.00 11.92
CA SER A 20 -6.80 3.32 12.22
C SER A 20 -5.96 2.98 10.97
N LEU A 21 -6.39 3.39 9.77
CA LEU A 21 -5.73 3.11 8.50
C LEU A 21 -5.13 4.40 7.95
N LEU A 22 -3.82 4.35 7.64
CA LEU A 22 -3.09 5.47 7.07
C LEU A 22 -3.15 5.41 5.55
N TYR A 23 -3.45 6.55 4.92
CA TYR A 23 -3.52 6.68 3.46
C TYR A 23 -2.69 7.86 2.96
N LEU A 24 -2.15 7.73 1.76
CA LEU A 24 -1.45 8.78 1.03
C LEU A 24 -2.00 8.90 -0.39
N ASN A 25 -2.15 10.14 -0.86
CA ASN A 25 -2.42 10.41 -2.26
C ASN A 25 -1.09 10.45 -3.03
N VAL A 26 -0.92 9.52 -3.96
CA VAL A 26 0.32 9.36 -4.74
C VAL A 26 -0.02 9.22 -6.21
N ILE A 27 0.90 9.61 -7.09
CA ILE A 27 0.73 9.44 -8.53
C ILE A 27 1.38 8.11 -8.92
N VAL A 28 0.57 7.11 -9.27
CA VAL A 28 1.03 5.80 -9.76
C VAL A 28 0.86 5.74 -11.28
N ASN A 29 1.95 5.56 -12.03
CA ASN A 29 1.95 5.53 -13.50
C ASN A 29 1.14 6.69 -14.10
N ASN A 30 1.42 7.92 -13.65
CA ASN A 30 0.76 9.16 -14.05
C ASN A 30 -0.72 9.30 -13.66
N LYS A 31 -1.21 8.47 -12.72
CA LYS A 31 -2.59 8.56 -12.20
C LYS A 31 -2.60 8.77 -10.69
N LEU A 32 -3.34 9.77 -10.23
CA LEU A 32 -3.54 10.00 -8.80
C LEU A 32 -4.33 8.83 -8.18
N MET A 33 -3.81 8.26 -7.10
CA MET A 33 -4.40 7.15 -6.36
C MET A 33 -4.25 7.37 -4.85
N THR A 34 -5.30 7.06 -4.10
CA THR A 34 -5.23 6.93 -2.65
C THR A 34 -4.70 5.55 -2.30
N THR A 35 -3.53 5.50 -1.67
CA THR A 35 -2.79 4.28 -1.34
C THR A 35 -2.74 4.10 0.17
N MET A 36 -3.01 2.89 0.66
CA MET A 36 -2.91 2.54 2.07
C MET A 36 -1.45 2.27 2.45
N ILE A 37 -0.99 2.80 3.58
CA ILE A 37 0.28 2.42 4.20
C ILE A 37 0.02 1.20 5.07
N ASP A 38 0.62 0.06 4.71
CA ASP A 38 0.52 -1.19 5.45
C ASP A 38 1.92 -1.71 5.79
N THR A 39 2.32 -1.54 7.05
CA THR A 39 3.62 -2.04 7.54
C THR A 39 3.60 -3.54 7.87
N GLY A 40 2.41 -4.16 7.92
CA GLY A 40 2.24 -5.60 8.13
C GLY A 40 2.35 -6.40 6.82
N ALA A 41 2.16 -5.75 5.68
CA ALA A 41 2.33 -6.37 4.37
C ALA A 41 3.82 -6.51 4.00
N ASN A 42 4.22 -7.71 3.59
CA ASN A 42 5.59 -7.98 3.09
C ASN A 42 5.79 -7.61 1.62
N ARG A 43 4.72 -7.18 0.92
CA ARG A 43 4.68 -6.83 -0.49
C ARG A 43 3.64 -5.73 -0.70
N THR A 44 3.87 -4.89 -1.70
CA THR A 44 2.85 -3.95 -2.19
C THR A 44 1.92 -4.67 -3.15
N PHE A 45 0.61 -4.40 -3.05
CA PHE A 45 -0.39 -4.96 -3.95
C PHE A 45 -1.15 -3.85 -4.64
N ILE A 46 -1.49 -4.06 -5.90
CA ILE A 46 -2.36 -3.19 -6.68
C ILE A 46 -3.44 -4.03 -7.38
N SER A 47 -4.68 -3.57 -7.34
CA SER A 47 -5.75 -4.27 -8.06
C SER A 47 -5.62 -4.05 -9.57
N ILE A 48 -6.00 -5.06 -10.35
CA ILE A 48 -6.04 -4.92 -11.82
C ILE A 48 -6.99 -3.81 -12.27
N LYS A 49 -8.04 -3.54 -11.49
CA LYS A 49 -8.99 -2.44 -11.76
C LYS A 49 -8.30 -1.07 -11.62
N ALA A 50 -7.38 -0.92 -10.65
CA ALA A 50 -6.65 0.32 -10.42
C ALA A 50 -5.63 0.62 -11.54
N LEU A 51 -5.01 -0.42 -12.12
CA LEU A 51 -3.99 -0.29 -13.17
C LEU A 51 -4.46 0.35 -14.49
N HIS A 52 -5.78 0.55 -14.69
CA HIS A 52 -6.40 1.11 -15.92
C HIS A 52 -6.20 0.25 -17.19
N LEU A 53 -7.13 0.39 -18.15
CA LEU A 53 -7.14 -0.35 -19.42
C LEU A 53 -5.89 -0.13 -20.29
N SER A 54 -5.20 1.00 -20.09
CA SER A 54 -3.98 1.35 -20.83
C SER A 54 -2.77 0.53 -20.41
N TYR A 55 -2.80 -0.11 -19.23
CA TYR A 55 -1.79 -1.08 -18.85
C TYR A 55 -2.03 -2.34 -19.66
N LYS A 56 -1.30 -2.48 -20.77
CA LYS A 56 -1.37 -3.67 -21.62
C LYS A 56 -1.13 -4.88 -20.72
N LYS A 57 -2.05 -5.84 -20.72
CA LYS A 57 -1.99 -7.11 -19.97
C LYS A 57 -0.68 -7.89 -20.21
N GLN A 58 0.05 -7.56 -21.28
CA GLN A 58 1.38 -8.05 -21.64
C GLN A 58 2.50 -7.52 -20.72
N SER A 59 2.28 -6.40 -20.03
CA SER A 59 3.24 -5.77 -19.10
C SER A 59 3.20 -6.42 -17.71
N ILE A 60 2.27 -7.34 -17.48
CA ILE A 60 2.19 -8.14 -16.27
C ILE A 60 3.10 -9.35 -16.48
N ASN A 61 4.17 -9.45 -15.68
CA ASN A 61 4.95 -10.66 -15.60
C ASN A 61 4.11 -11.73 -14.89
N LYS A 62 3.51 -12.63 -15.69
CA LYS A 62 2.57 -13.63 -15.19
C LYS A 62 3.30 -14.65 -14.35
N VAL A 63 3.12 -14.53 -13.04
CA VAL A 63 3.46 -15.55 -12.05
C VAL A 63 2.19 -15.78 -11.26
N SER A 64 1.47 -16.84 -11.60
CA SER A 64 0.27 -17.22 -10.85
C SER A 64 0.71 -17.70 -9.48
N SER A 65 0.36 -16.94 -8.45
CA SER A 65 0.64 -17.32 -7.07
C SER A 65 -0.54 -16.95 -6.18
N ARG A 66 -0.53 -17.46 -4.94
CA ARG A 66 -1.51 -17.13 -3.92
C ARG A 66 -0.78 -16.52 -2.74
N VAL A 67 -1.41 -15.53 -2.12
CA VAL A 67 -0.97 -14.96 -0.85
C VAL A 67 -2.05 -15.21 0.19
N ILE A 68 -1.64 -15.48 1.43
CA ILE A 68 -2.54 -15.62 2.57
C ILE A 68 -2.62 -14.28 3.27
N LEU A 69 -3.84 -13.86 3.61
CA LEU A 69 -4.08 -12.62 4.33
C LEU A 69 -3.73 -12.76 5.81
N ALA A 70 -3.77 -11.64 6.53
CA ALA A 70 -3.45 -11.59 7.95
C ALA A 70 -4.34 -12.48 8.84
N ASP A 71 -5.51 -12.91 8.35
CA ASP A 71 -6.38 -13.84 9.05
C ASP A 71 -5.85 -15.30 9.03
N GLY A 72 -4.86 -15.61 8.20
CA GLY A 72 -4.29 -16.95 8.06
C GLY A 72 -5.13 -17.93 7.24
N TYR A 73 -6.33 -17.54 6.79
CA TYR A 73 -7.28 -18.42 6.10
C TYR A 73 -7.66 -17.93 4.71
N THR A 74 -7.83 -16.62 4.54
CA THR A 74 -8.24 -16.04 3.27
C THR A 74 -7.06 -15.99 2.31
N SER A 75 -7.27 -16.50 1.09
CA SER A 75 -6.26 -16.46 0.02
C SER A 75 -6.67 -15.48 -1.09
N LEU A 76 -5.70 -14.68 -1.54
CA LEU A 76 -5.84 -13.84 -2.73
C LEU A 76 -5.03 -14.42 -3.88
N SER A 77 -5.63 -14.43 -5.07
CA SER A 77 -4.95 -14.82 -6.31
C SER A 77 -4.18 -13.65 -6.88
N ILE A 78 -2.88 -13.85 -7.10
CA ILE A 78 -1.98 -12.87 -7.71
C ILE A 78 -1.85 -13.17 -9.19
N LEU A 79 -2.17 -12.18 -10.02
CA LEU A 79 -2.13 -12.32 -11.49
C LEU A 79 -0.71 -12.24 -12.06
N GLY A 80 0.21 -11.64 -11.31
CA GLY A 80 1.60 -11.46 -11.67
C GLY A 80 2.22 -10.25 -10.98
N THR A 81 3.37 -9.83 -11.48
CA THR A 81 4.11 -8.67 -10.97
C THR A 81 4.21 -7.59 -12.03
N VAL A 82 4.15 -6.33 -11.60
CA VAL A 82 4.34 -5.14 -12.42
C VAL A 82 5.34 -4.20 -11.78
N HIS A 83 6.06 -3.46 -12.61
CA HIS A 83 6.83 -2.30 -12.16
C HIS A 83 5.91 -1.09 -12.14
N LEU A 84 5.82 -0.40 -11.01
CA LEU A 84 5.04 0.83 -10.86
C LEU A 84 5.97 2.01 -10.68
N SER A 85 5.80 3.05 -11.48
CA SER A 85 6.37 4.36 -11.22
C SER A 85 5.48 5.09 -10.22
N ILE A 86 6.05 5.51 -9.08
CA ILE A 86 5.33 6.21 -8.02
C ILE A 86 5.97 7.57 -7.83
N ASN A 87 5.16 8.63 -7.92
CA ASN A 87 5.55 9.97 -7.55
C ASN A 87 4.80 10.39 -6.27
N MET A 88 5.57 10.75 -5.24
CA MET A 88 5.11 11.25 -3.94
C MET A 88 5.73 12.63 -3.69
N GLY A 89 4.98 13.68 -4.00
CA GLY A 89 5.49 15.06 -3.96
C GLY A 89 6.61 15.25 -4.97
N ASP A 90 7.83 15.37 -4.46
CA ASP A 90 9.05 15.66 -5.23
C ASP A 90 9.84 14.37 -5.49
N MET A 91 9.43 13.25 -4.87
CA MET A 91 10.13 11.98 -4.93
C MET A 91 9.53 11.07 -5.99
N LEU A 92 10.32 10.78 -7.03
CA LEU A 92 10.01 9.74 -8.01
C LEU A 92 10.74 8.44 -7.64
N THR A 93 10.00 7.34 -7.57
CA THR A 93 10.54 6.01 -7.30
C THR A 93 9.86 4.95 -8.18
N THR A 94 10.45 3.76 -8.24
CA THR A 94 9.88 2.60 -8.91
C THR A 94 9.83 1.42 -7.96
N ILE A 95 8.68 0.76 -7.87
CA ILE A 95 8.50 -0.44 -7.04
C ILE A 95 8.04 -1.63 -7.88
N LYS A 96 8.23 -2.84 -7.36
CA LYS A 96 7.59 -4.07 -7.86
C LYS A 96 6.37 -4.35 -7.00
N ALA A 97 5.21 -4.49 -7.63
CA ALA A 97 3.92 -4.81 -7.00
C ALA A 97 3.23 -6.00 -7.69
#